data_AF-A0A2H6AW83-F1
#
_entry.id   AF-A0A2H6AW83-F1
#
_cell.length_a   1.000
_cell.length_b   1.000
_cell.length_c   1.000
_cell.angle_alpha   90.00
_cell.angle_beta   90.00
_cell.angle_gamma   90.00
#
_symmetry.space_group_name_H-M   'P 1'
#
loop_
_entity.id
_entity.type
_entity.pdbx_description
1 polymer ?
#
loop_
_entity_poly.entity_id
_entity_poly.type
_entity_poly.pdbx_seq_one_letter_code
_entity_poly.pdbx_strand_id
1 'polypeptide(L)'
;MKPEELRGWLGRLAGMDERAAAAVVLRAAGLRWKAVERHVGLTERHVRRLAREGERRVRQHAAHEVVAACPDVGRVPPARCRSATAERRSRDNPPGQRWWTPDAVLARLREAVDVVRRLPGPPRLDCRSFWPDIVRDPDEAAGAEPVPRRPLPTPEQVARADEVLEWLAAVDPVDAAVLWWGAAGAPWSEVGARAGLPPKWARRKWRAALYRLASDLNLAGVPVRGRPRRRAHAPEDVA
;
A
#
# COMPACT_ATOMS: atom_id res chain seq x y z
N MET A 1 27.37 -20.60 11.88
CA MET A 1 26.48 -19.77 11.05
C MET A 1 26.04 -20.61 9.85
N LYS A 2 24.74 -20.77 9.63
CA LYS A 2 24.24 -21.64 8.54
C LYS A 2 24.48 -20.99 7.16
N PRO A 3 24.61 -21.76 6.06
CA PRO A 3 24.90 -21.22 4.73
C PRO A 3 23.84 -20.22 4.21
N GLU A 4 22.58 -20.41 4.61
CA GLU A 4 21.45 -19.53 4.28
C GLU A 4 21.49 -18.19 5.03
N GLU A 5 21.92 -18.20 6.29
CA GLU A 5 22.16 -16.98 7.07
C GLU A 5 23.34 -16.19 6.47
N LEU A 6 24.35 -16.91 5.95
CA LEU A 6 25.56 -16.37 5.35
C LEU A 6 25.26 -15.52 4.10
N ARG A 7 24.31 -15.92 3.23
CA ARG A 7 23.92 -15.13 2.05
C ARG A 7 23.19 -13.84 2.42
N GLY A 8 22.28 -13.89 3.40
CA GLY A 8 21.62 -12.69 3.94
C GLY A 8 22.58 -11.77 4.69
N TRP A 9 23.64 -12.34 5.28
CA TRP A 9 24.73 -11.62 5.92
C TRP A 9 25.66 -10.94 4.90
N LEU A 10 26.04 -11.64 3.83
CA LEU A 10 26.88 -11.12 2.74
C LEU A 10 26.16 -10.02 1.96
N GLY A 11 24.83 -10.11 1.80
CA GLY A 11 24.02 -9.03 1.21
C GLY A 11 24.06 -7.71 1.99
N ARG A 12 24.32 -7.75 3.31
CA ARG A 12 24.53 -6.54 4.14
C ARG A 12 25.91 -5.92 3.98
N LEU A 13 26.87 -6.69 3.46
CA LEU A 13 28.24 -6.24 3.19
C LEU A 13 28.41 -5.73 1.74
N ALA A 14 27.41 -5.95 0.88
CA ALA A 14 27.40 -5.43 -0.49
C ALA A 14 27.46 -3.90 -0.48
N GLY A 15 28.61 -3.33 -0.86
CA GLY A 15 28.88 -1.89 -0.87
C GLY A 15 29.67 -1.36 0.34
N MET A 16 30.15 -2.23 1.24
CA MET A 16 31.16 -1.87 2.24
C MET A 16 32.58 -1.95 1.67
N ASP A 17 33.48 -1.15 2.23
CA ASP A 17 34.93 -1.29 2.01
C ASP A 17 35.41 -2.70 2.44
N GLU A 18 36.27 -3.32 1.64
CA GLU A 18 36.72 -4.71 1.84
C GLU A 18 37.34 -4.94 3.23
N ARG A 19 38.04 -3.92 3.77
CA ARG A 19 38.62 -3.97 5.11
C ARG A 19 37.53 -3.91 6.18
N ALA A 20 36.51 -3.07 5.99
CA ALA A 20 35.39 -3.02 6.92
C ALA A 20 34.58 -4.33 6.92
N ALA A 21 34.40 -4.96 5.76
CA ALA A 21 33.76 -6.27 5.64
C ALA A 21 34.59 -7.37 6.33
N ALA A 22 35.90 -7.41 6.10
CA ALA A 22 36.81 -8.34 6.75
C ALA A 22 36.81 -8.17 8.29
N ALA A 23 36.78 -6.94 8.80
CA ALA A 23 36.72 -6.69 10.24
C ALA A 23 35.44 -7.22 10.90
N VAL A 24 34.30 -7.09 10.22
CA VAL A 24 33.01 -7.60 10.69
C VAL A 24 32.98 -9.14 10.69
N VAL A 25 33.54 -9.78 9.66
CA VAL A 25 33.66 -11.24 9.57
C VAL A 25 34.60 -11.80 10.64
N LEU A 26 35.80 -11.22 10.82
CA LEU A 26 36.75 -11.62 11.85
C LEU A 26 36.17 -11.45 13.26
N ARG A 27 35.39 -10.40 13.49
CA ARG A 27 34.70 -10.20 14.77
C ARG A 27 33.60 -11.26 15.00
N ALA A 28 32.83 -11.60 13.97
CA ALA A 28 31.82 -12.66 14.04
C ALA A 28 32.44 -14.06 14.24
N ALA A 29 33.67 -14.27 13.74
CA ALA A 29 34.49 -15.46 14.00
C ALA A 29 35.10 -15.49 15.42
N GLY A 30 34.83 -14.49 16.27
CA GLY A 30 35.21 -14.47 17.68
C GLY A 30 36.49 -13.71 18.02
N LEU A 31 37.18 -13.08 17.05
CA LEU A 31 38.40 -12.34 17.33
C LEU A 31 38.13 -11.10 18.21
N ARG A 32 39.04 -10.83 19.15
CA ARG A 32 39.04 -9.58 19.94
C ARG A 32 39.42 -8.39 19.07
N TRP A 33 38.90 -7.21 19.37
CA TRP A 33 39.11 -6.00 18.55
C TRP A 33 40.58 -5.63 18.34
N LYS A 34 41.45 -5.78 19.35
CA LYS A 34 42.90 -5.59 19.18
C LYS A 34 43.56 -6.50 18.13
N ALA A 35 42.98 -7.68 17.85
CA ALA A 35 43.48 -8.59 16.82
C ALA A 35 42.91 -8.25 15.44
N VAL A 36 41.65 -7.83 15.39
CA VAL A 36 40.99 -7.33 14.17
C VAL A 36 41.63 -6.03 13.69
N GLU A 37 41.93 -5.11 14.60
CA GLU A 37 42.63 -3.85 14.32
C GLU A 37 44.02 -4.09 13.73
N ARG A 38 44.77 -5.07 14.25
CA ARG A 38 46.08 -5.44 13.71
C ARG A 38 46.01 -6.06 12.31
N HIS A 39 44.94 -6.81 12.00
CA HIS A 39 44.76 -7.42 10.69
C HIS A 39 44.28 -6.44 9.63
N VAL A 40 43.41 -5.52 10.01
CA VAL A 40 42.62 -4.75 9.04
C VAL A 40 42.91 -3.24 9.09
N GLY A 41 43.64 -2.79 10.12
CA GLY A 41 44.04 -1.39 10.30
C GLY A 41 42.89 -0.45 10.68
N LEU A 42 41.70 -0.98 10.96
CA LEU A 42 40.50 -0.20 11.26
C LEU A 42 40.05 -0.41 12.71
N THR A 43 39.79 0.69 13.40
CA THR A 43 39.27 0.67 14.77
C THR A 43 37.80 0.28 14.82
N GLU A 44 37.35 -0.24 15.96
CA GLU A 44 35.95 -0.60 16.18
C GLU A 44 34.98 0.54 15.82
N ARG A 45 35.31 1.77 16.23
CA ARG A 45 34.48 2.94 15.98
C ARG A 45 34.36 3.23 14.47
N HIS A 46 35.45 3.06 13.74
CA HIS A 46 35.50 3.28 12.30
C HIS A 46 34.66 2.23 11.55
N VAL A 47 34.79 0.95 11.93
CA VAL A 47 34.01 -0.14 11.33
C VAL A 47 32.51 0.01 11.62
N ARG A 48 32.13 0.38 12.86
CA ARG A 48 30.73 0.66 13.22
C ARG A 48 30.16 1.86 12.46
N ARG A 49 30.97 2.88 12.18
CA ARG A 49 30.57 4.04 11.36
C ARG A 49 30.32 3.63 9.92
N LEU A 50 31.25 2.88 9.31
CA LEU A 50 31.13 2.40 7.94
C LEU A 50 29.95 1.43 7.75
N ALA A 51 29.67 0.57 8.74
CA ALA A 51 28.47 -0.28 8.71
C ALA A 51 27.17 0.55 8.70
N ARG A 52 27.08 1.59 9.52
CA ARG A 52 25.92 2.50 9.53
C ARG A 52 25.82 3.32 8.24
N GLU A 53 26.94 3.71 7.65
CA GLU A 53 26.97 4.39 6.35
C GLU A 53 26.59 3.45 5.20
N GLY A 54 27.02 2.19 5.23
CA GLY A 54 26.60 1.14 4.30
C GLY A 54 25.10 0.86 4.37
N GLU A 55 24.53 0.72 5.57
CA GLU A 55 23.06 0.58 5.75
C GLU A 55 22.29 1.81 5.23
N ARG A 56 22.84 3.02 5.43
CA ARG A 56 22.27 4.25 4.87
C ARG A 56 22.34 4.27 3.35
N ARG A 57 23.45 3.82 2.75
CA ARG A 57 23.63 3.72 1.30
C ARG A 57 22.70 2.68 0.69
N VAL A 58 22.56 1.49 1.28
CA VAL A 58 21.60 0.47 0.80
C VAL A 58 20.16 0.99 0.88
N ARG A 59 19.80 1.70 1.95
CA ARG A 59 18.48 2.36 2.06
C ARG A 59 18.30 3.51 1.05
N GLN A 60 19.35 4.29 0.80
CA GLN A 60 19.34 5.37 -0.20
C GLN A 60 19.32 4.83 -1.62
N HIS A 61 20.02 3.74 -1.93
CA HIS A 61 20.03 3.08 -3.22
C HIS A 61 18.69 2.38 -3.47
N ALA A 62 18.12 1.68 -2.49
CA ALA A 62 16.75 1.15 -2.58
C ALA A 62 15.71 2.27 -2.74
N ALA A 63 15.91 3.44 -2.10
CA ALA A 63 15.07 4.62 -2.33
C ALA A 63 15.30 5.26 -3.71
N HIS A 64 16.55 5.31 -4.19
CA HIS A 64 16.91 5.85 -5.49
C HIS A 64 16.50 4.92 -6.64
N GLU A 65 16.48 3.61 -6.46
CA GLU A 65 16.06 2.62 -7.45
C GLU A 65 14.53 2.67 -7.62
N VAL A 66 13.81 2.86 -6.51
CA VAL A 66 12.36 3.20 -6.51
C VAL A 66 12.08 4.55 -7.19
N VAL A 67 12.99 5.52 -7.09
CA VAL A 67 12.87 6.84 -7.74
C VAL A 67 13.37 6.83 -9.20
N ALA A 68 14.37 6.03 -9.55
CA ALA A 68 14.92 5.91 -10.90
C ALA A 68 14.01 5.11 -11.83
N ALA A 69 13.20 4.19 -11.27
CA ALA A 69 12.12 3.53 -12.00
C ALA A 69 10.96 4.48 -12.40
N CYS A 70 10.93 5.73 -11.89
CA CYS A 70 9.98 6.77 -12.29
C CYS A 70 10.66 8.16 -12.29
N PRO A 71 11.22 8.62 -13.43
CA PRO A 71 11.98 9.86 -13.49
C PRO A 71 11.14 11.16 -13.33
N ASP A 72 9.83 11.06 -13.10
CA ASP A 72 8.89 12.19 -13.22
C ASP A 72 8.23 12.61 -11.90
N VAL A 73 8.93 12.46 -10.77
CA VAL A 73 8.48 12.98 -9.46
C VAL A 73 9.38 14.14 -9.08
N GLY A 74 9.12 15.34 -9.62
CA GLY A 74 9.72 16.55 -9.03
C GLY A 74 9.83 17.82 -9.86
N ARG A 75 9.53 17.83 -11.17
CA ARG A 75 9.55 19.10 -11.94
C ARG A 75 8.17 19.76 -11.93
N VAL A 76 8.03 20.82 -11.14
CA VAL A 76 6.95 21.81 -11.34
C VAL A 76 7.21 22.48 -12.70
N PRO A 77 6.31 22.37 -13.70
CA PRO A 77 6.53 23.00 -15.00
C PRO A 77 6.46 24.54 -14.88
N PRO A 78 7.28 25.29 -15.64
CA PRO A 78 7.30 26.74 -15.57
C PRO A 78 5.98 27.36 -16.05
N ALA A 79 5.70 28.55 -15.49
CA ALA A 79 4.41 29.22 -15.34
C ALA A 79 3.62 29.63 -16.61
N ARG A 80 3.91 29.09 -17.80
CA ARG A 80 3.17 29.39 -19.04
C ARG A 80 2.73 28.11 -19.76
N CYS A 81 1.77 27.41 -19.16
CA CYS A 81 0.84 26.45 -19.81
C CYS A 81 -0.11 25.92 -18.73
N ARG A 82 -0.89 26.80 -18.12
CA ARG A 82 -1.92 26.45 -17.13
C ARG A 82 -3.29 26.65 -17.76
N SER A 83 -3.81 25.65 -18.45
CA SER A 83 -5.26 25.41 -18.64
C SER A 83 -5.57 24.26 -19.62
N ALA A 84 -4.88 24.14 -20.75
CA ALA A 84 -5.40 23.33 -21.86
C ALA A 84 -5.13 21.80 -21.84
N THR A 85 -4.14 21.28 -21.10
CA THR A 85 -3.74 19.86 -21.16
C THR A 85 -4.27 18.98 -20.03
N ALA A 86 -4.60 19.54 -18.87
CA ALA A 86 -5.18 18.80 -17.74
C ALA A 86 -6.68 18.56 -17.89
N GLU A 87 -7.41 19.48 -18.55
CA GLU A 87 -8.86 19.39 -18.70
C GLU A 87 -9.31 18.42 -19.81
N ARG A 88 -8.44 18.12 -20.78
CA ARG A 88 -8.74 17.19 -21.88
C ARG A 88 -8.39 15.73 -21.56
N ARG A 89 -7.64 15.45 -20.48
CA ARG A 89 -7.22 14.09 -20.07
C ARG A 89 -8.10 13.45 -18.98
N SER A 90 -9.03 14.20 -18.39
CA SER A 90 -9.58 13.87 -17.06
C SER A 90 -11.11 13.65 -17.02
N ARG A 91 -11.79 13.63 -18.17
CA ARG A 91 -13.27 13.49 -18.19
C ARG A 91 -13.77 12.07 -18.44
N ASP A 92 -12.99 11.22 -19.08
CA ASP A 92 -13.40 9.87 -19.45
C ASP A 92 -12.27 8.90 -19.12
N ASN A 93 -12.43 8.07 -18.08
CA ASN A 93 -11.66 6.82 -18.05
C ASN A 93 -12.57 5.59 -17.99
N PRO A 94 -13.18 5.21 -19.14
CA PRO A 94 -13.91 3.96 -19.35
C PRO A 94 -12.98 2.74 -19.45
N PRO A 95 -13.50 1.49 -19.38
CA PRO A 95 -12.70 0.28 -19.28
C PRO A 95 -11.72 0.11 -20.45
N GLY A 96 -10.43 -0.13 -20.16
CA GLY A 96 -9.40 -0.36 -21.18
C GLY A 96 -8.04 0.33 -20.98
N GLN A 97 -7.73 0.89 -19.80
CA GLN A 97 -6.40 1.47 -19.56
C GLN A 97 -5.30 0.41 -19.64
N ARG A 98 -4.31 0.67 -20.52
CA ARG A 98 -3.05 -0.09 -20.57
C ARG A 98 -2.04 0.33 -19.50
N TRP A 99 -2.31 1.44 -18.79
CA TRP A 99 -1.37 2.02 -17.82
C TRP A 99 -2.09 2.76 -16.69
N TRP A 100 -1.81 2.38 -15.46
CA TRP A 100 -2.30 2.93 -14.21
C TRP A 100 -1.35 3.98 -13.64
N THR A 101 -1.90 5.14 -13.31
CA THR A 101 -1.21 6.17 -12.51
C THR A 101 -1.73 6.15 -11.07
N PRO A 102 -0.95 6.62 -10.08
CA PRO A 102 -1.40 6.69 -8.69
C PRO A 102 -2.70 7.48 -8.51
N ASP A 103 -2.89 8.56 -9.29
CA ASP A 103 -4.10 9.38 -9.26
C ASP A 103 -5.31 8.65 -9.87
N ALA A 104 -5.11 7.88 -10.96
CA ALA A 104 -6.16 7.06 -11.55
C ALA A 104 -6.60 5.94 -10.60
N VAL A 105 -5.64 5.29 -9.92
CA VAL A 105 -5.93 4.29 -8.88
C VAL A 105 -6.68 4.92 -7.72
N LEU A 106 -6.28 6.12 -7.28
CA LEU A 106 -6.97 6.85 -6.21
C LEU A 106 -8.40 7.23 -6.62
N ALA A 107 -8.63 7.68 -7.85
CA ALA A 107 -9.96 7.97 -8.36
C ALA A 107 -10.86 6.72 -8.33
N ARG A 108 -10.33 5.57 -8.74
CA ARG A 108 -11.07 4.31 -8.71
C ARG A 108 -11.36 3.83 -7.28
N LEU A 109 -10.40 3.97 -6.36
CA LEU A 109 -10.62 3.70 -4.93
C LEU A 109 -11.72 4.59 -4.34
N ARG A 110 -11.76 5.87 -4.71
CA ARG A 110 -12.81 6.81 -4.26
C ARG A 110 -14.20 6.43 -4.80
N GLU A 111 -14.29 6.04 -6.07
CA GLU A 111 -15.52 5.51 -6.66
C GLU A 111 -16.00 4.29 -5.88
N ALA A 112 -15.12 3.32 -5.62
CA ALA A 112 -15.46 2.11 -4.87
C ALA A 112 -15.95 2.41 -3.44
N VAL A 113 -15.29 3.32 -2.71
CA VAL A 113 -15.73 3.73 -1.37
C VAL A 113 -17.11 4.38 -1.42
N ASP A 114 -17.36 5.24 -2.40
CA ASP A 114 -18.66 5.90 -2.55
C ASP A 114 -19.78 4.91 -2.88
N VAL A 115 -19.51 3.93 -3.75
CA VAL A 115 -20.43 2.83 -4.06
C VAL A 115 -20.76 2.03 -2.81
N VAL A 116 -19.75 1.59 -2.05
CA VAL A 116 -19.97 0.81 -0.82
C VAL A 116 -20.74 1.61 0.24
N ARG A 117 -20.54 2.93 0.32
CA ARG A 117 -21.32 3.82 1.21
C ARG A 117 -22.79 3.98 0.80
N ARG A 118 -23.10 3.83 -0.49
CA ARG A 118 -24.46 3.92 -1.05
C ARG A 118 -25.21 2.59 -0.98
N LEU A 119 -24.50 1.47 -0.95
CA LEU A 119 -25.12 0.17 -0.78
C LEU A 119 -25.90 0.10 0.53
N PRO A 120 -27.08 -0.55 0.55
CA PRO A 120 -27.73 -0.84 1.81
C PRO A 120 -26.74 -1.66 2.66
N GLY A 121 -26.55 -1.25 3.91
CA GLY A 121 -25.68 -1.97 4.83
C GLY A 121 -26.09 -3.45 4.89
N PRO A 122 -25.16 -4.36 5.25
CA PRO A 122 -25.51 -5.76 5.39
C PRO A 122 -26.72 -5.88 6.33
N PRO A 123 -27.71 -6.72 6.00
CA PRO A 123 -28.85 -6.94 6.89
C PRO A 123 -28.27 -7.36 8.24
N ARG A 124 -28.43 -6.49 9.25
CA ARG A 124 -27.92 -6.83 10.56
C ARG A 124 -28.79 -7.97 11.08
N LEU A 125 -28.17 -9.10 11.42
CA LEU A 125 -28.88 -10.31 11.86
C LEU A 125 -29.79 -10.05 13.09
N ASP A 126 -29.47 -9.02 13.88
CA ASP A 126 -30.19 -8.53 15.05
C ASP A 126 -31.35 -7.56 14.73
N CYS A 127 -31.49 -7.10 13.48
CA CYS A 127 -32.52 -6.15 13.05
C CYS A 127 -33.48 -6.75 11.99
N ARG A 128 -33.64 -8.08 11.98
CA ARG A 128 -34.76 -8.67 11.24
C ARG A 128 -36.03 -8.43 12.04
N SER A 129 -36.86 -7.49 11.59
CA SER A 129 -38.20 -7.35 12.16
C SER A 129 -38.97 -8.65 11.88
N PHE A 130 -39.39 -9.34 12.93
CA PHE A 130 -40.35 -10.45 12.83
C PHE A 130 -41.80 -9.95 12.67
N TRP A 131 -41.99 -8.63 12.68
CA TRP A 131 -43.27 -8.03 12.33
C TRP A 131 -43.58 -8.31 10.86
N PRO A 132 -44.84 -8.67 10.54
CA PRO A 132 -45.29 -8.78 9.16
C PRO A 132 -45.15 -7.43 8.45
N ASP A 133 -44.94 -7.45 7.14
CA ASP A 133 -44.93 -6.25 6.32
C ASP A 133 -46.26 -5.49 6.52
N ILE A 134 -46.18 -4.26 7.03
CA ILE A 134 -47.35 -3.41 7.23
C ILE A 134 -47.79 -2.93 5.84
N VAL A 135 -48.79 -3.57 5.27
CA VAL A 135 -49.43 -3.15 4.03
C VAL A 135 -50.22 -1.87 4.34
N ARG A 136 -49.69 -0.72 3.91
CA ARG A 136 -50.39 0.57 3.96
C ARG A 136 -51.42 0.63 2.85
N ASP A 137 -52.62 1.11 3.17
CA ASP A 137 -53.62 1.44 2.15
C ASP A 137 -53.06 2.54 1.22
N PRO A 138 -53.29 2.51 -0.10
CA PRO A 138 -52.87 3.56 -1.02
C PRO A 138 -53.29 4.97 -0.57
N ASP A 139 -54.44 5.12 0.09
CA ASP A 139 -54.91 6.42 0.60
C ASP A 139 -54.06 6.90 1.79
N GLU A 140 -53.55 5.98 2.62
CA GLU A 140 -52.57 6.30 3.68
C GLU A 140 -51.18 6.63 3.11
N ALA A 141 -50.79 5.96 2.02
CA ALA A 141 -49.49 6.18 1.39
C ALA A 141 -49.41 7.51 0.61
N ALA A 142 -50.54 8.00 0.07
CA ALA A 142 -50.62 9.23 -0.69
C ALA A 142 -50.25 10.49 0.11
N GLY A 143 -50.43 10.46 1.44
CA GLY A 143 -50.06 11.56 2.35
C GLY A 143 -48.64 11.49 2.90
N ALA A 144 -47.88 10.42 2.62
CA ALA A 144 -46.53 10.26 3.14
C ALA A 144 -45.53 11.11 2.35
N GLU A 145 -44.78 11.97 3.03
CA GLU A 145 -43.69 12.70 2.39
C GLU A 145 -42.62 11.71 1.87
N PRO A 146 -42.19 11.85 0.60
CA PRO A 146 -41.16 10.96 0.06
C PRO A 146 -39.85 11.19 0.82
N VAL A 147 -39.42 10.18 1.58
CA VAL A 147 -38.11 10.20 2.25
C VAL A 147 -37.04 10.36 1.17
N PRO A 148 -36.17 11.37 1.25
CA PRO A 148 -35.12 11.56 0.26
C PRO A 148 -34.14 10.38 0.31
N ARG A 149 -34.27 9.46 -0.64
CA ARG A 149 -33.37 8.30 -0.78
C ARG A 149 -32.18 8.70 -1.64
N ARG A 150 -30.98 8.31 -1.21
CA ARG A 150 -29.81 8.37 -2.10
C ARG A 150 -30.01 7.39 -3.26
N PRO A 151 -29.68 7.78 -4.49
CA PRO A 151 -29.79 6.86 -5.63
C PRO A 151 -28.84 5.68 -5.41
N LEU A 152 -29.35 4.47 -5.66
CA LEU A 152 -28.54 3.26 -5.63
C LEU A 152 -27.43 3.33 -6.70
N PRO A 153 -26.26 2.71 -6.46
CA PRO A 153 -25.22 2.61 -7.48
C PRO A 153 -25.69 1.76 -8.67
N THR A 154 -25.19 2.08 -9.86
CA THR A 154 -25.48 1.27 -11.05
C THR A 154 -24.76 -0.08 -10.99
N PRO A 155 -25.24 -1.13 -11.68
CA PRO A 155 -24.57 -2.44 -11.70
C PRO A 155 -23.11 -2.36 -12.15
N GLU A 156 -22.80 -1.48 -13.11
CA GLU A 156 -21.42 -1.26 -13.56
C GLU A 156 -20.54 -0.61 -12.49
N GLN A 157 -21.09 0.32 -11.70
CA GLN A 157 -20.37 0.93 -10.57
C GLN A 157 -20.05 -0.12 -9.50
N VAL A 158 -20.98 -1.05 -9.25
CA VAL A 158 -20.76 -2.18 -8.32
C VAL A 158 -19.66 -3.10 -8.86
N ALA A 159 -19.72 -3.51 -10.13
CA ALA A 159 -18.69 -4.35 -10.72
C ALA A 159 -17.28 -3.71 -10.69
N ARG A 160 -17.19 -2.38 -10.91
CA ARG A 160 -15.93 -1.64 -10.77
C ARG A 160 -15.46 -1.54 -9.32
N ALA A 161 -16.38 -1.45 -8.35
CA ALA A 161 -16.04 -1.48 -6.94
C ALA A 161 -15.52 -2.85 -6.52
N ASP A 162 -16.14 -3.93 -7.00
CA ASP A 162 -15.69 -5.31 -6.76
C ASP A 162 -14.27 -5.54 -7.29
N GLU A 163 -13.95 -5.03 -8.49
CA GLU A 163 -12.59 -5.07 -9.04
C GLU A 163 -11.57 -4.40 -8.08
N VAL A 164 -11.91 -3.27 -7.49
CA VAL A 164 -11.05 -2.57 -6.52
C VAL A 164 -10.89 -3.39 -5.23
N LEU A 165 -11.94 -4.05 -4.77
CA LEU A 165 -11.87 -4.93 -3.61
C LEU A 165 -10.93 -6.12 -3.86
N GLU A 166 -10.92 -6.67 -5.08
CA GLU A 166 -9.95 -7.70 -5.50
C GLU A 166 -8.51 -7.16 -5.46
N TRP A 167 -8.28 -5.91 -5.90
CA TRP A 167 -6.96 -5.28 -5.80
C TRP A 167 -6.50 -5.18 -4.35
N LEU A 168 -7.37 -4.72 -3.46
CA LEU A 168 -7.07 -4.55 -2.04
C LEU A 168 -6.84 -5.89 -1.34
N ALA A 169 -7.53 -6.95 -1.76
CA ALA A 169 -7.33 -8.30 -1.23
C ALA A 169 -5.95 -8.89 -1.59
N ALA A 170 -5.30 -8.42 -2.66
CA ALA A 170 -3.95 -8.85 -3.07
C ALA A 170 -2.82 -8.09 -2.35
N VAL A 171 -3.14 -6.97 -1.70
CA VAL A 171 -2.20 -6.09 -0.99
C VAL A 171 -2.08 -6.50 0.49
N ASP A 172 -0.98 -6.11 1.15
CA ASP A 172 -0.81 -6.27 2.60
C ASP A 172 -2.01 -5.63 3.36
N PRO A 173 -2.63 -6.30 4.34
CA PRO A 173 -3.86 -5.83 4.99
C PRO A 173 -3.70 -4.45 5.66
N VAL A 174 -2.58 -4.28 6.36
CA VAL A 174 -1.71 -3.09 6.32
C VAL A 174 -2.07 -1.92 5.39
N ASP A 175 -1.46 -2.01 4.22
CA ASP A 175 -1.54 -1.07 3.12
C ASP A 175 -2.99 -0.97 2.60
N ALA A 176 -3.76 -2.06 2.56
CA ALA A 176 -5.15 -2.07 2.11
C ALA A 176 -6.06 -1.20 3.01
N ALA A 177 -5.93 -1.31 4.33
CA ALA A 177 -6.67 -0.49 5.28
C ALA A 177 -6.32 1.00 5.11
N VAL A 178 -5.04 1.32 4.96
CA VAL A 178 -4.57 2.70 4.74
C VAL A 178 -5.08 3.27 3.41
N LEU A 179 -5.08 2.46 2.34
CA LEU A 179 -5.61 2.84 1.03
C LEU A 179 -7.11 3.10 1.10
N TRP A 180 -7.87 2.19 1.71
CA TRP A 180 -9.33 2.31 1.84
C TRP A 180 -9.74 3.54 2.65
N TRP A 181 -9.24 3.67 3.88
CA TRP A 181 -9.61 4.79 4.76
C TRP A 181 -9.04 6.12 4.28
N GLY A 182 -7.86 6.11 3.65
CA GLY A 182 -7.30 7.28 2.98
C GLY A 182 -8.15 7.75 1.80
N ALA A 183 -8.62 6.83 0.96
CA ALA A 183 -9.53 7.15 -0.15
C ALA A 183 -10.91 7.62 0.34
N ALA A 184 -11.38 7.05 1.46
CA ALA A 184 -12.62 7.44 2.13
C ALA A 184 -12.61 8.87 2.72
N GLY A 185 -11.45 9.53 2.73
CA GLY A 185 -11.28 10.87 3.26
C GLY A 185 -11.28 10.95 4.78
N ALA A 186 -11.01 9.83 5.48
CA ALA A 186 -10.92 9.83 6.93
C ALA A 186 -9.70 10.66 7.40
N PRO A 187 -9.78 11.32 8.57
CA PRO A 187 -8.64 12.04 9.13
C PRO A 187 -7.48 11.08 9.41
N TRP A 188 -6.23 11.55 9.20
CA TRP A 188 -5.03 10.70 9.30
C TRP A 188 -4.84 10.05 10.67
N SER A 189 -5.37 10.65 11.74
CA SER A 189 -5.42 10.05 13.08
C SER A 189 -6.23 8.76 13.11
N GLU A 190 -7.42 8.79 12.51
CA GLU A 190 -8.36 7.67 12.41
C GLU A 190 -7.85 6.60 11.44
N VAL A 191 -7.27 7.01 10.30
CA VAL A 191 -6.63 6.09 9.34
C VAL A 191 -5.51 5.31 10.04
N GLY A 192 -4.66 6.00 10.81
CA GLY A 192 -3.60 5.36 11.59
C GLY A 192 -4.16 4.38 12.62
N ALA A 193 -5.15 4.81 13.41
CA ALA A 193 -5.77 3.96 14.42
C ALA A 193 -6.36 2.67 13.84
N ARG A 194 -7.12 2.75 12.74
CA ARG A 194 -7.70 1.58 12.08
C ARG A 194 -6.68 0.66 11.42
N ALA A 195 -5.55 1.22 10.96
CA ALA A 195 -4.47 0.46 10.34
C ALA A 195 -3.43 -0.06 11.35
N GLY A 196 -3.54 0.28 12.65
CA GLY A 196 -2.53 -0.04 13.66
C GLY A 196 -1.21 0.72 13.50
N LEU A 197 -1.26 1.95 12.99
CA LEU A 197 -0.09 2.79 12.70
C LEU A 197 -0.16 4.15 13.39
N PRO A 198 1.00 4.75 13.71
CA PRO A 198 1.04 6.16 14.12
C PRO A 198 0.53 7.07 12.98
N PRO A 199 -0.21 8.17 13.28
CA PRO A 199 -0.84 9.02 12.25
C PRO A 199 0.13 9.58 11.20
N LYS A 200 1.34 9.98 11.64
CA LYS A 200 2.41 10.49 10.75
C LYS A 200 2.89 9.43 9.74
N TRP A 201 2.87 8.16 10.14
CA TRP A 201 3.29 7.04 9.30
C TRP A 201 2.22 6.63 8.30
N ALA A 202 0.95 6.71 8.68
CA ALA A 202 -0.18 6.40 7.79
C ALA A 202 -0.12 7.21 6.49
N ARG A 203 0.11 8.53 6.56
CA ARG A 203 0.20 9.40 5.36
C ARG A 203 1.36 9.02 4.43
N ARG A 204 2.51 8.61 4.99
CA ARG A 204 3.68 8.19 4.20
C ARG A 204 3.42 6.82 3.56
N LYS A 205 2.88 5.88 4.34
CA LYS A 205 2.55 4.53 3.90
C LYS A 205 1.47 4.54 2.82
N TRP A 206 0.48 5.42 2.94
CA TRP A 206 -0.57 5.63 1.92
C TRP A 206 0.01 5.98 0.55
N ARG A 207 0.88 6.99 0.47
CA ARG A 207 1.52 7.36 -0.81
C ARG A 207 2.30 6.18 -1.37
N ALA A 208 3.14 5.55 -0.55
CA ALA A 208 3.93 4.40 -0.97
C ALA A 208 3.07 3.22 -1.43
N ALA A 209 1.91 2.99 -0.81
CA ALA A 209 0.95 1.96 -1.20
C ALA A 209 0.28 2.28 -2.54
N LEU A 210 -0.09 3.53 -2.80
CA LEU A 210 -0.66 3.95 -4.09
C LEU A 210 0.33 3.74 -5.24
N TYR A 211 1.59 4.16 -5.07
CA TYR A 211 2.62 3.94 -6.10
C TYR A 211 2.90 2.46 -6.33
N ARG A 212 3.00 1.66 -5.26
CA ARG A 212 3.19 0.21 -5.38
C ARG A 212 2.01 -0.46 -6.09
N LEU A 213 0.78 -0.13 -5.70
CA LEU A 213 -0.42 -0.69 -6.32
C LEU A 213 -0.50 -0.33 -7.81
N ALA A 214 -0.23 0.93 -8.18
CA ALA A 214 -0.19 1.33 -9.59
C ALA A 214 0.87 0.55 -10.38
N SER A 215 2.06 0.36 -9.81
CA SER A 215 3.13 -0.45 -10.41
C SER A 215 2.70 -1.92 -10.56
N ASP A 216 2.11 -2.51 -9.52
CA ASP A 216 1.68 -3.90 -9.53
C ASP A 216 0.60 -4.14 -10.58
N LEU A 217 -0.37 -3.22 -10.71
CA LEU A 217 -1.42 -3.30 -11.72
C LEU A 217 -0.86 -3.16 -13.15
N ASN A 218 0.19 -2.35 -13.35
CA ASN A 218 0.86 -2.22 -14.64
C ASN A 218 1.65 -3.48 -15.02
N LEU A 219 2.33 -4.10 -14.05
CA LEU A 219 3.12 -5.31 -14.27
C LEU A 219 2.24 -6.55 -14.49
N ALA A 220 1.07 -6.60 -13.86
CA ALA A 220 0.16 -7.74 -13.98
C ALA A 220 -0.52 -7.84 -15.36
N GLY A 221 -0.59 -6.74 -16.12
CA GLY A 221 -1.16 -6.70 -17.48
C GLY A 221 -2.66 -7.06 -17.58
N VAL A 222 -3.33 -7.37 -16.47
CA VAL A 222 -4.69 -7.91 -16.38
C VAL A 222 -5.34 -7.49 -15.04
N PRO A 223 -6.67 -7.28 -14.99
CA PRO A 223 -7.45 -7.14 -13.76
C PRO A 223 -7.18 -8.31 -12.80
N VAL A 224 -6.95 -8.00 -11.53
CA VAL A 224 -6.41 -8.92 -10.51
C VAL A 224 -7.44 -10.00 -10.13
N ARG A 225 -7.61 -11.02 -10.97
CA ARG A 225 -8.16 -12.30 -10.53
C ARG A 225 -7.10 -13.05 -9.73
N GLY A 226 -7.14 -12.84 -8.41
CA GLY A 226 -6.68 -13.74 -7.36
C GLY A 226 -5.36 -14.47 -7.59
N ARG A 227 -4.25 -13.86 -7.16
CA ARG A 227 -3.11 -14.63 -6.66
C ARG A 227 -3.07 -14.51 -5.14
N PRO A 228 -3.53 -15.50 -4.37
CA PRO A 228 -3.26 -15.49 -2.94
C PRO A 228 -1.74 -15.53 -2.77
N ARG A 229 -1.16 -14.50 -2.16
CA ARG A 229 0.18 -14.64 -1.58
C ARG A 229 0.06 -15.78 -0.57
N ARG A 230 0.74 -16.90 -0.85
CA ARG A 230 0.75 -18.12 -0.04
C ARG A 230 0.72 -17.73 1.44
N ARG A 231 -0.34 -18.10 2.16
CA ARG A 231 -0.27 -18.21 3.62
C ARG A 231 0.92 -19.13 3.90
N ALA A 232 1.91 -18.64 4.64
CA ALA A 232 2.92 -19.51 5.20
C ALA A 232 2.17 -20.60 5.98
N HIS A 233 2.43 -21.86 5.64
CA HIS A 233 2.00 -23.01 6.42
C HIS A 233 2.51 -22.81 7.85
N ALA A 234 1.61 -22.65 8.82
CA ALA A 234 1.95 -22.94 10.20
C ALA A 234 2.06 -24.46 10.31
N PRO A 235 3.12 -25.03 10.90
CA PRO A 235 3.09 -26.45 11.23
C PRO A 235 2.03 -26.68 12.31
N GLU A 236 1.05 -27.52 12.00
CA GLU A 236 0.18 -28.12 13.00
C GLU A 236 1.04 -29.12 13.80
N ASP A 237 1.58 -28.67 14.93
CA ASP A 237 2.02 -29.57 15.99
C ASP A 237 0.78 -29.89 16.85
N VAL A 238 0.04 -30.92 16.46
CA VAL A 238 -0.91 -31.63 17.34
C VAL A 238 -0.15 -32.79 17.96
N ALA A 239 0.12 -32.67 19.25
CA ALA A 239 0.43 -33.78 20.15
C ALA A 239 -0.84 -34.15 20.92
#